data_AF-A0A5A7VU05-F1
#
_entry.id   AF-A0A5A7VU05-F1
#
_cell.length_a   1.000
_cell.length_b   1.000
_cell.length_c   1.000
_cell.angle_alpha   90.00
_cell.angle_beta   90.00
_cell.angle_gamma   90.00
#
_symmetry.space_group_name_H-M   'P 1'
#
loop_
_entity.id
_entity.type
_entity.pdbx_description
1 polymer ?
#
loop_
_entity_poly.entity_id
_entity_poly.type
_entity_poly.pdbx_seq_one_letter_code
_entity_poly.pdbx_strand_id
1 'polypeptide(L)'
;MIRHPRNTNAPAGRQGASIERKGNPAYVASLSALYGSAKPARIPGNWRDRMPDPAAYYGQHVAKLGKPNGTGWAQGVCPFHDDHNKSLSVCITGERGGWRCFAGCGGGDLVGFHSRLRGLDFRAAVRDLLGGGA
;
A
#
# COMPACT_ATOMS: atom_id res chain seq x y z
N MET A 1 -15.59 45.49 62.54
CA MET A 1 -14.42 45.74 61.67
C MET A 1 -13.57 44.48 61.64
N ILE A 2 -13.72 43.64 60.62
CA ILE A 2 -12.86 42.46 60.44
C ILE A 2 -12.29 42.56 59.02
N ARG A 3 -11.00 42.88 58.92
CA ARG A 3 -10.25 42.89 57.66
C ARG A 3 -9.85 41.45 57.34
N HIS A 4 -10.32 40.90 56.23
CA HIS A 4 -9.75 39.68 55.68
C HIS A 4 -8.47 40.01 54.89
N PRO A 5 -7.37 39.25 55.06
CA PRO A 5 -6.15 39.44 54.28
C PRO A 5 -6.36 39.03 52.82
N ARG A 6 -5.72 39.76 51.90
CA ARG A 6 -5.67 39.40 50.48
C ARG A 6 -4.85 38.12 50.32
N ASN A 7 -5.46 37.10 49.74
CA ASN A 7 -4.76 35.88 49.30
C ASN A 7 -3.89 36.22 48.07
N THR A 8 -2.56 36.12 48.23
CA THR A 8 -1.56 36.43 47.19
C THR A 8 -1.10 35.20 46.39
N ASN A 9 -1.74 34.05 46.54
CA ASN A 9 -1.35 32.85 45.81
C ASN A 9 -2.22 32.61 44.58
N ALA A 10 -1.94 33.38 43.51
CA ALA A 10 -2.29 32.96 42.15
C ALA A 10 -1.14 32.09 41.61
N PRO A 11 -1.38 30.84 41.16
CA PRO A 11 -0.33 30.07 40.52
C PRO A 11 0.13 30.78 39.24
N ALA A 12 1.44 30.78 39.04
CA ALA A 12 2.09 31.30 37.83
C ALA A 12 1.38 30.76 36.59
N GLY A 13 1.03 31.67 35.69
CA GLY A 13 0.35 31.36 34.44
C GLY A 13 1.00 30.18 33.72
N ARG A 14 0.17 29.24 33.26
CA ARG A 14 0.58 28.16 32.38
C ARG A 14 1.03 28.81 31.07
N GLN A 15 2.31 29.15 30.99
CA GLN A 15 2.94 29.55 29.74
C GLN A 15 2.95 28.33 28.84
N GLY A 16 1.91 28.18 28.03
CA GLY A 16 1.94 27.26 26.91
C GLY A 16 3.08 27.72 26.01
N ALA A 17 4.19 26.98 26.02
CA ALA A 17 5.23 27.17 25.06
C ALA A 17 4.60 26.94 23.68
N SER A 18 4.42 28.03 22.92
CA SER A 18 4.13 27.98 21.49
C SER A 18 5.38 27.39 20.83
N ILE A 19 5.52 26.07 20.86
CA ILE A 19 6.61 25.40 20.20
C ILE A 19 6.32 25.52 18.72
N GLU A 20 7.07 26.37 18.03
CA GLU A 20 7.00 26.47 16.58
C GLU A 20 7.32 25.08 16.01
N ARG A 21 6.27 24.42 15.49
CA ARG A 21 6.28 22.97 15.21
C ARG A 21 7.21 22.59 14.06
N LYS A 22 7.66 23.55 13.26
CA LYS A 22 8.38 23.29 12.02
C LYS A 22 9.88 23.20 12.31
N GLY A 23 10.41 21.97 12.38
CA GLY A 23 11.85 21.72 12.47
C GLY A 23 12.45 21.69 13.87
N ASN A 24 11.64 21.79 14.94
CA ASN A 24 12.14 21.66 16.30
C ASN A 24 12.64 20.22 16.57
N PRO A 25 13.92 20.02 16.95
CA PRO A 25 14.50 18.70 17.19
C PRO A 25 13.83 17.92 18.32
N ALA A 26 13.43 18.59 19.41
CA ALA A 26 12.74 17.94 20.53
C ALA A 26 11.35 17.45 20.13
N TYR A 27 10.66 18.22 19.29
CA TYR A 27 9.36 17.81 18.72
C TYR A 27 9.52 16.62 17.77
N VAL A 28 10.50 16.65 16.86
CA VAL A 28 10.79 15.54 15.94
C VAL A 28 11.20 14.27 16.70
N ALA A 29 12.03 14.39 17.73
CA ALA A 29 12.41 13.27 18.59
C ALA A 29 11.19 12.66 19.30
N SER A 30 10.29 13.49 19.82
CA SER A 30 9.05 13.01 20.46
C SER A 30 8.14 12.25 19.48
N LEU A 31 7.98 12.74 18.25
CA LEU A 31 7.21 12.05 17.21
C LEU A 31 7.86 10.73 16.81
N SER A 32 9.19 10.71 16.68
CA SER A 32 9.94 9.50 16.33
C SER A 32 9.87 8.43 17.43
N ALA A 33 9.82 8.81 18.70
CA ALA A 33 9.64 7.88 19.82
C ALA A 33 8.22 7.32 19.87
N LEU A 34 7.21 8.11 19.48
CA LEU A 34 5.80 7.69 19.46
C LEU A 34 5.44 6.85 18.22
N TYR A 35 5.96 7.22 17.05
CA TYR A 35 5.55 6.66 15.76
C TYR A 35 6.64 5.87 15.03
N GLY A 36 7.86 5.83 15.58
CA GLY A 36 9.03 5.26 14.91
C GLY A 36 9.67 6.21 13.88
N SER A 37 10.98 6.06 13.66
CA SER A 37 11.79 6.93 12.80
C SER A 37 11.88 6.46 11.34
N ALA A 38 11.47 5.22 11.06
CA ALA A 38 11.68 4.59 9.77
C ALA A 38 10.73 5.17 8.71
N LYS A 39 11.25 6.04 7.85
CA LYS A 39 10.53 6.40 6.61
C LYS A 39 10.56 5.18 5.70
N PRO A 40 9.41 4.64 5.27
CA PRO A 40 9.41 3.54 4.31
C PRO A 40 10.13 3.99 3.03
N ALA A 41 10.93 3.10 2.47
CA ALA A 41 11.65 3.37 1.23
C ALA A 41 10.68 3.90 0.16
N ARG A 42 11.03 5.05 -0.42
CA ARG A 42 10.19 5.69 -1.44
C ARG A 42 10.21 4.83 -2.70
N ILE A 43 9.04 4.57 -3.26
CA ILE A 43 8.91 3.96 -4.58
C ILE A 43 9.48 4.93 -5.63
N PRO A 44 10.37 4.48 -6.53
CA PRO A 44 10.88 5.30 -7.62
C PRO A 44 9.74 5.93 -8.44
N GLY A 45 9.89 7.18 -8.89
CA GLY A 45 8.82 7.88 -9.63
C GLY A 45 8.39 7.15 -10.92
N ASN A 46 9.33 6.44 -11.54
CA ASN A 46 9.16 5.66 -12.77
C ASN A 46 8.87 4.16 -12.51
N TRP A 47 8.31 3.80 -11.35
CA TRP A 47 8.08 2.40 -11.01
C TRP A 47 7.21 1.64 -12.01
N ARG A 48 6.30 2.34 -12.70
CA ARG A 48 5.41 1.72 -13.71
C ARG A 48 6.19 1.18 -14.91
N ASP A 49 7.24 1.89 -15.32
CA ASP A 49 8.08 1.53 -16.47
C ASP A 49 9.01 0.35 -16.15
N ARG A 50 9.05 -0.06 -14.88
CA ARG A 50 9.89 -1.14 -14.36
C ARG A 50 9.08 -2.37 -13.95
N MET A 51 7.79 -2.40 -14.27
CA MET A 51 6.92 -3.53 -13.94
C MET A 51 7.26 -4.76 -14.79
N PRO A 52 7.02 -5.98 -14.26
CA PRO A 52 7.20 -7.19 -15.05
C PRO A 52 6.22 -7.22 -16.22
N ASP A 53 6.62 -7.89 -17.29
CA ASP A 53 5.75 -8.17 -18.43
C ASP A 53 4.49 -8.95 -17.96
N PRO A 54 3.27 -8.47 -18.25
CA PRO A 54 2.04 -9.12 -17.81
C PRO A 54 1.88 -10.55 -18.31
N ALA A 55 2.31 -10.86 -19.53
CA ALA A 55 2.21 -12.22 -20.06
C ALA A 55 3.10 -13.18 -19.26
N ALA A 56 4.36 -12.81 -19.04
CA ALA A 56 5.29 -13.59 -18.21
C ALA A 56 4.77 -13.72 -16.77
N TYR A 57 4.34 -12.62 -16.17
CA TYR A 57 3.90 -12.60 -14.77
C TYR A 57 2.65 -13.48 -14.55
N TYR A 58 1.59 -13.30 -15.34
CA TYR A 58 0.38 -14.11 -15.18
C TYR A 58 0.62 -15.57 -15.56
N GLY A 59 1.49 -15.85 -16.54
CA GLY A 59 1.88 -17.22 -16.89
C GLY A 59 2.51 -18.01 -15.73
N GLN A 60 3.20 -17.33 -14.81
CA GLN A 60 3.79 -17.94 -13.62
C GLN A 60 2.81 -18.11 -12.46
N HIS A 61 1.80 -17.23 -12.35
CA HIS A 61 0.95 -17.14 -11.16
C HIS A 61 -0.50 -17.61 -11.37
N VAL A 62 -0.91 -17.88 -12.61
CA VAL A 62 -2.27 -18.35 -12.94
C VAL A 62 -2.20 -19.75 -13.52
N ALA A 63 -2.72 -20.73 -12.77
CA ALA A 63 -2.74 -22.12 -13.21
C ALA A 63 -3.72 -22.35 -14.37
N LYS A 64 -3.37 -23.28 -15.27
CA LYS A 64 -4.18 -23.67 -16.44
C LYS A 64 -4.59 -22.48 -17.33
N LEU A 65 -3.74 -21.46 -17.41
CA LEU A 65 -3.95 -20.27 -18.25
C LEU A 65 -4.03 -20.68 -19.72
N GLY A 66 -5.13 -20.29 -20.37
CA GLY A 66 -5.39 -20.57 -21.78
C GLY A 66 -4.67 -19.61 -22.72
N LYS A 67 -4.94 -19.77 -24.01
CA LYS A 67 -4.48 -18.82 -25.03
C LYS A 67 -5.24 -17.49 -24.90
N PRO A 68 -4.59 -16.34 -25.14
CA PRO A 68 -5.29 -15.07 -25.20
C PRO A 68 -6.28 -15.05 -26.38
N ASN A 69 -7.39 -14.35 -26.20
CA ASN A 69 -8.29 -14.00 -27.28
C ASN A 69 -7.73 -12.81 -28.11
N GLY A 70 -8.47 -12.37 -29.13
CA GLY A 70 -8.05 -11.27 -30.00
C GLY A 70 -7.87 -9.90 -29.31
N THR A 71 -8.34 -9.75 -28.08
CA THR A 71 -8.14 -8.54 -27.26
C THR A 71 -7.10 -8.73 -26.16
N GLY A 72 -6.37 -9.85 -26.17
CA GLY A 72 -5.28 -10.13 -25.24
C GLY A 72 -5.70 -10.65 -23.87
N TRP A 73 -6.97 -11.04 -23.70
CA TRP A 73 -7.44 -11.65 -22.46
C TRP A 73 -7.35 -13.17 -22.51
N ALA A 74 -6.81 -13.79 -21.47
CA ALA A 74 -6.71 -15.23 -21.28
C ALA A 74 -7.43 -15.65 -19.99
N GLN A 75 -8.08 -16.82 -20.01
CA GLN A 75 -8.75 -17.40 -18.84
C GLN A 75 -7.91 -18.48 -18.16
N GLY A 76 -7.98 -18.57 -16.84
CA GLY A 76 -7.30 -19.56 -16.02
C GLY A 76 -7.96 -19.73 -14.66
N VAL A 77 -7.37 -20.60 -13.83
CA VAL A 77 -7.84 -20.88 -12.46
C VAL A 77 -7.58 -19.66 -11.58
N CYS A 78 -8.60 -19.17 -10.89
CA CYS A 78 -8.44 -18.10 -9.91
C CYS A 78 -7.68 -18.61 -8.68
N PRO A 79 -6.56 -17.98 -8.28
CA PRO A 79 -5.83 -18.39 -7.07
C PRO A 79 -6.46 -17.87 -5.77
N PHE A 80 -7.56 -17.10 -5.85
CA PHE A 80 -8.18 -16.44 -4.70
C PHE A 80 -9.37 -17.19 -4.11
N HIS A 81 -9.72 -18.35 -4.67
CA HIS A 81 -10.69 -19.31 -4.14
C HIS A 81 -10.42 -20.69 -4.74
N ASP A 82 -11.13 -21.72 -4.27
CA ASP A 82 -11.10 -23.04 -4.89
C ASP A 82 -11.88 -23.04 -6.21
N ASP A 83 -11.16 -22.87 -7.33
CA ASP A 83 -11.73 -22.65 -8.66
C ASP A 83 -11.55 -23.87 -9.58
N HIS A 84 -12.66 -24.52 -9.92
CA HIS A 84 -12.71 -25.65 -10.85
C HIS A 84 -13.13 -25.26 -12.27
N ASN A 85 -13.55 -24.01 -12.49
CA ASN A 85 -14.20 -23.54 -13.72
C ASN A 85 -13.40 -22.49 -14.49
N LYS A 86 -12.17 -22.17 -14.05
CA LYS A 86 -11.31 -21.14 -14.66
C LYS A 86 -12.00 -19.77 -14.74
N SER A 87 -12.51 -19.32 -13.60
CA SER A 87 -13.28 -18.09 -13.46
C SER A 87 -12.46 -16.79 -13.56
N LEU A 88 -11.13 -16.88 -13.63
CA LEU A 88 -10.25 -15.72 -13.72
C LEU A 88 -9.91 -15.39 -15.18
N SER A 89 -10.19 -14.17 -15.61
CA SER A 89 -9.63 -13.58 -16.83
C SER A 89 -8.51 -12.61 -16.49
N VAL A 90 -7.40 -12.67 -17.24
CA VAL A 90 -6.27 -11.75 -17.16
C VAL A 90 -5.93 -11.16 -18.52
N CYS A 91 -5.62 -9.87 -18.59
CA CYS A 91 -5.14 -9.20 -19.80
C CYS A 91 -3.62 -9.26 -19.82
N ILE A 92 -3.06 -9.93 -20.83
CA ILE A 92 -1.62 -10.18 -20.94
C ILE A 92 -0.92 -9.27 -21.96
N THR A 93 -1.67 -8.55 -22.80
CA THR A 93 -1.10 -7.64 -23.82
C THR A 93 -1.16 -6.16 -23.43
N GLY A 94 -1.95 -5.79 -22.41
CA GLY A 94 -2.03 -4.41 -21.95
C GLY A 94 -0.81 -4.06 -21.10
N GLU A 95 -0.23 -2.86 -21.27
CA GLU A 95 0.98 -2.41 -20.56
C GLU A 95 0.93 -2.58 -19.03
N ARG A 96 -0.25 -2.40 -18.42
CA ARG A 96 -0.47 -2.53 -16.97
C ARG A 96 -1.02 -3.90 -16.56
N GLY A 97 -1.27 -4.77 -17.54
CA GLY A 97 -2.10 -5.95 -17.41
C GLY A 97 -3.52 -5.63 -16.94
N GLY A 98 -4.24 -6.66 -16.53
CA GLY A 98 -5.52 -6.52 -15.86
C GLY A 98 -6.04 -7.88 -15.42
N TRP A 99 -6.94 -7.91 -14.44
CA TRP A 99 -7.59 -9.16 -14.03
C TRP A 99 -9.02 -8.93 -13.57
N ARG A 100 -9.85 -9.96 -13.75
CA ARG A 100 -11.21 -10.04 -13.22
C ARG A 100 -11.55 -11.48 -12.93
N CYS A 101 -12.03 -11.75 -11.72
CA CYS A 101 -12.65 -13.01 -11.37
C CYS A 101 -14.17 -12.90 -11.51
N PHE A 102 -14.77 -13.76 -12.32
CA PHE A 102 -16.22 -13.78 -12.54
C PHE A 102 -17.00 -14.46 -11.41
N ALA A 103 -16.31 -15.17 -10.51
CA ALA A 103 -16.90 -15.75 -9.28
C ALA A 103 -16.93 -14.77 -8.09
N GLY A 104 -16.49 -13.51 -8.27
CA GLY A 104 -16.68 -12.45 -7.27
C GLY A 104 -15.47 -12.11 -6.41
N CYS A 105 -14.28 -12.69 -6.66
CA CYS A 105 -13.06 -12.31 -5.91
C CYS A 105 -12.59 -10.87 -6.17
N GLY A 106 -13.08 -10.23 -7.23
CA GLY A 106 -12.74 -8.86 -7.60
C GLY A 106 -12.01 -8.75 -8.94
N GLY A 107 -11.31 -7.63 -9.12
CA GLY A 107 -10.51 -7.32 -10.31
C GLY A 107 -9.65 -6.08 -10.10
N GLY A 108 -8.76 -5.80 -11.05
CA GLY A 108 -7.83 -4.68 -10.96
C GLY A 108 -6.71 -4.78 -12.00
N ASP A 109 -5.57 -4.16 -11.70
CA ASP A 109 -4.34 -4.26 -12.49
C ASP A 109 -3.38 -5.33 -11.94
N LEU A 110 -2.20 -5.49 -12.57
CA LEU A 110 -1.17 -6.44 -12.16
C LEU A 110 -0.73 -6.22 -10.69
N VAL A 111 -0.60 -4.95 -10.26
CA VAL A 111 -0.21 -4.62 -8.89
C VAL A 111 -1.30 -5.05 -7.91
N GLY A 112 -2.57 -4.78 -8.22
CA GLY A 112 -3.71 -5.22 -7.40
C GLY A 112 -3.82 -6.74 -7.30
N PHE A 113 -3.52 -7.45 -8.40
CA PHE A 113 -3.44 -8.91 -8.38
C PHE A 113 -2.34 -9.40 -7.43
N HIS A 114 -1.13 -8.86 -7.59
CA HIS A 114 0.04 -9.25 -6.80
C HIS A 114 -0.14 -8.91 -5.31
N SER A 115 -0.64 -7.71 -5.01
CA SER A 115 -1.02 -7.28 -3.66
C SER A 115 -1.96 -8.28 -3.00
N ARG A 116 -3.02 -8.70 -3.71
CA ARG A 116 -3.96 -9.69 -3.19
C ARG A 116 -3.34 -11.08 -3.03
N LEU A 117 -2.52 -11.51 -3.99
CA LEU A 117 -1.85 -12.81 -3.96
C LEU A 117 -0.88 -12.94 -2.79
N ARG A 118 -0.20 -11.85 -2.44
CA ARG A 118 0.84 -11.82 -1.39
C ARG A 118 0.36 -11.25 -0.05
N GLY A 119 -0.87 -10.75 0.02
CA GLY A 119 -1.38 -10.07 1.22
C GLY A 119 -0.65 -8.77 1.55
N LEU A 120 -0.17 -8.06 0.52
CA LEU A 120 0.64 -6.84 0.67
C LEU A 120 -0.19 -5.58 0.44
N ASP A 121 0.13 -4.48 1.13
CA ASP A 121 -0.36 -3.17 0.74
C ASP A 121 0.22 -2.74 -0.63
N PHE A 122 -0.38 -1.73 -1.26
CA PHE A 122 0.04 -1.26 -2.58
C PHE A 122 1.55 -0.94 -2.64
N ARG A 123 2.11 -0.28 -1.63
CA ARG A 123 3.51 0.16 -1.67
C ARG A 123 4.46 -1.02 -1.47
N ALA A 124 4.08 -1.98 -0.65
CA ALA A 124 4.83 -3.22 -0.48
C ALA A 124 4.77 -4.07 -1.76
N ALA A 125 3.60 -4.20 -2.38
CA ALA A 125 3.42 -4.94 -3.64
C ALA A 125 4.28 -4.37 -4.78
N VAL A 126 4.31 -3.04 -4.97
CA VAL A 126 5.17 -2.43 -5.98
C VAL A 126 6.65 -2.70 -5.69
N ARG A 127 7.08 -2.64 -4.43
CA ARG A 127 8.49 -2.95 -4.07
C ARG A 127 8.84 -4.41 -4.36
N ASP A 128 7.96 -5.33 -4.02
CA ASP A 128 8.13 -6.76 -4.30
C ASP A 128 8.30 -7.02 -5.80
N LEU A 129 7.40 -6.45 -6.62
CA LEU A 129 7.46 -6.53 -8.09
C LEU A 129 8.71 -5.89 -8.72
N LEU A 130 9.31 -4.90 -8.06
CA LEU A 130 10.54 -4.25 -8.52
C LEU A 130 11.82 -5.00 -8.11
N GLY A 131 11.72 -6.17 -7.46
CA GLY A 131 12.85 -6.93 -6.92
C GLY A 131 13.39 -6.37 -5.59
N GLY A 132 12.59 -5.59 -4.87
CA GLY A 132 12.90 -5.01 -3.56
C GLY A 132 12.13 -5.65 -2.39
N GLY A 133 11.58 -6.84 -2.58
CA GLY A 133 10.97 -7.67 -1.53
C GLY A 133 12.02 -8.47 -0.76
N ALA A 134 11.86 -8.53 0.56
CA ALA A 134 12.78 -9.11 1.55
C ALA A 134 12.95 -10.63 1.45
#